data_AF-V9W5X2-F1
#
_entry.id   AF-V9W5X2-F1
#
_cell.length_a   1.000
_cell.length_b   1.000
_cell.length_c   1.000
_cell.angle_alpha   90.00
_cell.angle_beta   90.00
_cell.angle_gamma   90.00
#
_symmetry.space_group_name_H-M   'P 1'
#
loop_
_entity.id
_entity.type
_entity.pdbx_description
1 polymer ?
#
loop_
_entity_poly.entity_id
_entity_poly.type
_entity_poly.pdbx_seq_one_letter_code
_entity_poly.pdbx_strand_id
1 'polypeptide(L)'
;MYVVDNNGVKAEQKYYTWAGSNAGYHVGKPYNKTFVNMYRTDQFYCSQLLWRVWKDSGYDVSNNSVAFVTPADIAQDNNTRTWYSRGL
;
A
#
# COMPACT_ATOMS: atom_id res chain seq x y z
N MET A 1 -1.23 -9.74 6.41
CA MET A 1 -1.45 -8.40 6.99
C MET A 1 -2.91 -8.00 6.77
N TYR A 2 -3.44 -7.08 7.58
CA TYR A 2 -4.66 -6.33 7.29
C TYR A 2 -4.46 -4.85 7.62
N VAL A 3 -5.27 -3.97 7.03
CA VAL A 3 -5.24 -2.51 7.23
C VAL A 3 -6.27 -2.09 8.29
N VAL A 4 -5.90 -1.12 9.11
CA VAL A 4 -6.73 -0.49 10.15
C VAL A 4 -6.79 1.01 9.96
N ASP A 5 -7.83 1.65 10.51
CA ASP A 5 -7.93 3.10 10.58
C ASP A 5 -7.08 3.68 11.74
N ASN A 6 -7.11 5.01 11.88
CA ASN A 6 -6.37 5.71 12.93
C ASN A 6 -6.79 5.33 14.36
N ASN A 7 -7.96 4.70 14.54
CA ASN A 7 -8.44 4.20 15.83
C ASN A 7 -8.09 2.72 16.03
N GLY A 8 -7.38 2.09 15.09
CA GLY A 8 -7.03 0.67 15.12
C GLY A 8 -8.18 -0.26 14.71
N VAL A 9 -9.28 0.27 14.19
CA VAL A 9 -10.41 -0.52 13.69
C VAL A 9 -10.06 -1.06 12.31
N LYS A 10 -10.26 -2.36 12.09
CA LYS A 10 -10.02 -2.99 10.78
C LYS A 10 -10.83 -2.27 9.70
N ALA A 11 -10.17 -1.94 8.59
CA ALA A 11 -10.84 -1.32 7.45
C ALA A 11 -12.05 -2.16 7.00
N GLU A 12 -13.14 -1.50 6.62
CA GLU A 12 -14.33 -2.19 6.10
C GLU A 12 -14.03 -2.92 4.79
N GLN A 13 -14.79 -3.98 4.50
CA GLN A 13 -14.64 -4.78 3.27
C GLN A 13 -14.67 -3.94 1.98
N LYS A 14 -15.45 -2.86 1.95
CA LYS A 14 -15.54 -1.96 0.78
C LYS A 14 -14.19 -1.38 0.37
N TYR A 15 -13.29 -1.12 1.33
CA TYR A 15 -11.96 -0.58 1.03
C TYR A 15 -11.01 -1.64 0.47
N TYR A 16 -11.12 -2.89 0.94
CA TYR A 16 -10.38 -4.02 0.33
C TYR A 16 -10.83 -4.26 -1.11
N THR A 17 -12.15 -4.21 -1.37
CA THR A 17 -12.70 -4.32 -2.73
C THR A 17 -12.21 -3.17 -3.60
N TRP A 18 -12.26 -1.93 -3.09
CA TRP A 18 -11.73 -0.75 -3.80
C TRP A 18 -10.25 -0.93 -4.16
N ALA A 19 -9.42 -1.34 -3.21
CA ALA A 19 -7.97 -1.48 -3.41
C ALA A 19 -7.64 -2.53 -4.47
N GLY A 20 -8.35 -3.67 -4.43
CA GLY A 20 -8.23 -4.71 -5.45
C GLY A 20 -8.68 -4.23 -6.83
N SER A 21 -9.85 -3.56 -6.93
CA SER A 21 -10.34 -3.01 -8.19
C SER A 21 -9.41 -1.95 -8.76
N ASN A 22 -8.89 -1.05 -7.92
CA ASN A 22 -8.00 0.00 -8.37
C ASN A 22 -6.66 -0.55 -8.86
N ALA A 23 -6.08 -1.53 -8.15
CA ALA A 23 -4.90 -2.25 -8.61
C ALA A 23 -5.10 -2.86 -10.01
N GLY A 24 -6.33 -3.32 -10.31
CA GLY A 24 -6.72 -3.81 -11.64
C GLY A 24 -6.54 -2.78 -12.76
N TYR A 25 -6.79 -1.48 -12.52
CA TYR A 25 -6.57 -0.41 -13.50
C TYR A 25 -5.09 -0.12 -13.79
N HIS A 26 -4.18 -0.79 -13.08
CA HIS A 26 -2.74 -0.62 -13.24
C HIS A 26 -2.07 -1.85 -13.86
N VAL A 27 -2.85 -2.89 -14.17
CA VAL A 27 -2.39 -4.02 -14.96
C VAL A 27 -1.87 -3.55 -16.32
N GLY A 28 -0.69 -4.03 -16.70
CA GLY A 28 -0.01 -3.66 -17.95
C GLY A 28 0.86 -2.41 -17.88
N LYS A 29 0.82 -1.64 -16.78
CA LYS A 29 1.76 -0.52 -16.59
C LYS A 29 3.19 -1.04 -16.41
N PRO A 30 4.21 -0.31 -16.90
CA PRO A 30 5.60 -0.70 -16.71
C PRO A 30 6.00 -0.80 -15.24
N TYR A 31 7.00 -1.64 -14.97
CA TYR A 31 7.64 -1.70 -13.67
C TYR A 31 8.54 -0.47 -13.46
N ASN A 32 8.35 0.24 -12.36
CA ASN A 32 9.14 1.41 -12.03
C ASN A 32 10.52 0.99 -11.48
N LYS A 33 11.59 1.34 -12.20
CA LYS A 33 12.98 1.09 -11.77
C LYS A 33 13.60 2.25 -10.99
N THR A 34 12.85 3.33 -10.79
CA THR A 34 13.30 4.59 -10.19
C THR A 34 12.63 4.82 -8.83
N PHE A 35 13.42 4.76 -7.76
CA PHE A 35 12.95 4.83 -6.37
C PHE A 35 13.10 6.23 -5.74
N VAL A 36 12.76 7.30 -6.47
CA VAL A 36 12.87 8.69 -5.97
C VAL A 36 11.57 9.51 -6.10
N ASN A 37 10.52 8.92 -6.66
CA ASN A 37 9.20 9.56 -6.76
C ASN A 37 8.09 8.52 -6.55
N MET A 38 7.65 8.37 -5.29
CA MET A 38 6.55 7.48 -4.94
C MET A 38 5.18 7.94 -5.49
N TYR A 39 5.01 9.23 -5.80
CA TYR A 39 3.74 9.78 -6.25
C TYR A 39 3.45 9.53 -7.74
N ARG A 40 4.45 9.07 -8.49
CA ARG A 40 4.31 8.69 -9.90
C ARG A 40 3.20 7.65 -10.09
N THR A 41 2.45 7.74 -11.20
CA THR A 41 1.31 6.85 -11.52
C THR A 41 1.35 6.19 -12.89
N ASP A 42 2.35 6.48 -13.73
CA ASP A 42 2.54 5.86 -15.05
C ASP A 42 3.31 4.53 -15.01
N GLN A 43 4.01 4.25 -13.92
CA GLN A 43 4.75 3.01 -13.66
C GLN A 43 4.84 2.76 -12.15
N PHE A 44 4.94 1.51 -11.72
CA PHE A 44 4.97 1.15 -10.30
C PHE A 44 6.00 0.08 -9.99
N TYR A 45 6.68 0.18 -8.85
CA TYR A 45 7.28 -0.98 -8.20
C TYR A 45 6.27 -1.58 -7.21
N CYS A 46 6.58 -2.77 -6.67
CA CYS A 46 5.62 -3.58 -5.90
C CYS A 46 4.96 -2.82 -4.74
N SER A 47 5.76 -2.26 -3.83
CA SER A 47 5.26 -1.51 -2.67
C SER A 47 4.63 -0.16 -3.05
N GLN A 48 5.06 0.49 -4.15
CA GLN A 48 4.46 1.74 -4.64
C GLN A 48 2.99 1.54 -5.02
N LEU A 49 2.71 0.47 -5.77
CA LEU A 49 1.36 0.16 -6.22
C LEU A 49 0.47 -0.12 -5.01
N LEU A 50 0.94 -0.95 -4.08
CA LEU A 50 0.18 -1.30 -2.89
C LEU A 50 -0.13 -0.07 -2.02
N TRP A 51 0.86 0.79 -1.79
CA TRP A 51 0.64 2.05 -1.08
C TRP A 51 -0.35 2.95 -1.82
N ARG A 52 -0.20 3.13 -3.14
CA ARG A 52 -1.06 3.99 -3.95
C ARG A 52 -2.52 3.60 -3.81
N VAL A 53 -2.85 2.32 -3.95
CA VAL A 53 -4.25 1.88 -3.89
C VAL A 53 -4.84 2.05 -2.48
N TRP A 54 -4.07 1.87 -1.41
CA TRP A 54 -4.59 2.17 -0.07
C TRP A 54 -4.74 3.68 0.15
N LYS A 55 -3.76 4.47 -0.29
CA LYS A 55 -3.77 5.93 -0.15
C LYS A 55 -4.99 6.55 -0.82
N ASP A 56 -5.28 6.14 -2.04
CA ASP A 56 -6.42 6.63 -2.83
C ASP A 56 -7.78 6.19 -2.22
N SER A 57 -7.80 5.15 -1.39
CA SER A 57 -8.98 4.72 -0.60
C SER A 57 -9.12 5.43 0.76
N GLY A 58 -8.13 6.26 1.13
CA GLY A 58 -8.11 7.03 2.39
C GLY A 58 -7.17 6.50 3.48
N TYR A 59 -6.46 5.39 3.24
CA TYR A 59 -5.54 4.79 4.21
C TYR A 59 -4.09 5.01 3.79
N ASP A 60 -3.36 5.83 4.53
CA ASP A 60 -1.92 5.97 4.30
C ASP A 60 -1.17 4.88 5.05
N VAL A 61 -0.37 4.09 4.33
CA VAL A 61 0.44 2.99 4.86
C VAL A 61 1.92 3.16 4.51
N SER A 62 2.37 4.42 4.37
CA SER A 62 3.74 4.77 3.93
C SER A 62 4.78 4.86 5.05
N ASN A 63 4.37 4.77 6.31
CA ASN A 63 5.19 5.05 7.48
C ASN A 63 5.86 6.44 7.41
N ASN A 64 5.12 7.44 6.94
CA ASN A 64 5.59 8.81 6.67
C ASN A 64 6.69 8.94 5.62
N SER A 65 6.88 7.94 4.77
CA SER A 65 7.81 8.02 3.65
C SER A 65 7.37 9.07 2.63
N VAL A 66 8.34 9.80 2.07
CA VAL A 66 8.08 10.90 1.10
C VAL A 66 8.76 10.72 -0.26
N ALA A 67 9.78 9.86 -0.35
CA ALA A 67 10.57 9.67 -1.58
C ALA A 67 10.25 8.34 -2.28
N PHE A 68 10.24 7.25 -1.51
CA PHE A 68 9.89 5.89 -1.94
C PHE A 68 9.25 5.16 -0.77
N VAL A 69 8.44 4.15 -1.06
CA VAL A 69 7.80 3.31 -0.04
C VAL A 69 8.33 1.89 -0.17
N THR A 70 8.92 1.35 0.88
CA THR A 70 9.44 -0.02 0.88
C THR A 70 8.39 -1.00 1.40
N PRO A 71 8.58 -2.33 1.17
CA PRO A 71 7.77 -3.32 1.87
C PRO A 71 7.86 -3.22 3.40
N ALA A 72 9.00 -2.78 3.94
CA ALA A 72 9.20 -2.61 5.38
C ALA A 72 8.37 -1.45 5.93
N ASP A 73 8.30 -0.33 5.21
CA ASP A 73 7.48 0.82 5.59
C ASP A 73 6.01 0.41 5.75
N ILE A 74 5.49 -0.31 4.76
CA ILE A 74 4.11 -0.83 4.82
C ILE A 74 3.95 -1.81 5.98
N ALA A 75 4.92 -2.70 6.22
CA ALA A 75 4.84 -3.69 7.30
C ALA A 75 4.91 -3.10 8.71
N GLN A 76 5.51 -1.92 8.87
CA GLN A 76 5.74 -1.26 10.16
C GLN A 76 4.79 -0.08 10.39
N ASP A 77 3.98 0.30 9.39
CA ASP A 77 3.05 1.42 9.51
C ASP A 77 1.95 1.17 10.54
N ASN A 78 1.60 2.22 11.31
CA ASN A 78 0.56 2.19 12.35
C ASN A 78 -0.84 1.81 11.84
N ASN A 79 -1.10 1.93 10.55
CA ASN A 79 -2.34 1.53 9.87
C ASN A 79 -2.30 0.10 9.34
N THR A 80 -1.28 -0.70 9.68
CA THR A 80 -1.20 -2.11 9.29
C THR A 80 -1.00 -3.05 10.48
N ARG A 81 -1.50 -4.28 10.34
CA ARG A 81 -1.38 -5.32 11.37
C ARG A 81 -0.98 -6.65 10.74
N THR A 82 -0.10 -7.38 11.41
CA THR A 82 0.24 -8.76 11.02
C THR A 82 -0.99 -9.65 11.23
N TRP A 83 -1.37 -10.37 10.16
CA TRP A 83 -2.39 -11.42 10.25
C TRP A 83 -1.71 -12.77 10.46
N TYR A 84 -0.70 -13.05 9.65
CA TYR A 84 0.01 -14.31 9.65
C TYR A 84 1.50 -14.02 9.58
N SER A 85 2.26 -14.78 10.35
CA SER A 85 3.71 -14.91 10.23
C SER A 85 4.05 -16.37 10.48
N ARG A 86 5.03 -16.89 9.73
CA ARG A 86 5.67 -18.17 10.05
C ARG A 86 7.06 -17.83 10.53
N GLY A 87 7.44 -18.30 11.71
CA GLY A 87 8.83 -18.19 12.17
C GLY A 87 9.76 -18.78 11.11
N LEU A 88 10.95 -18.18 11.00
CA LEU A 88 12.06 -18.78 10.25
C LEU A 88 12.55 -20.03 10.97
#